data_AF-A0A958UBY3-F1
#
_entry.id   AF-A0A958UBY3-F1
#
_cell.length_a   1.000
_cell.length_b   1.000
_cell.length_c   1.000
_cell.angle_alpha   90.00
_cell.angle_beta   90.00
_cell.angle_gamma   90.00
#
_symmetry.space_group_name_H-M   'P 1'
#
loop_
_entity.id
_entity.type
_entity.pdbx_description
1 polymer ?
#
loop_
_entity_poly.entity_id
_entity_poly.type
_entity_poly.pdbx_seq_one_letter_code
_entity_poly.pdbx_strand_id
1 'polypeptide(L)'
;MSDTIAKPKHPKGLWVLFGTEMWERFNFYGMRALLTLFIVNALMMSEEQSSLIYGGFLGLCYLTPMLGGFISDKYLGNRYSIMLGGAIMALGQLLLFSSASTFNTNLDLAKTLLFIALGLIILGNGFF
;
A
#
# COMPACT_ATOMS: atom_id res chain seq x y z
N MET A 1 -43.58 29.23 -11.89
CA MET A 1 -42.11 29.29 -11.87
C MET A 1 -41.62 27.92 -11.40
N SER A 2 -41.07 27.12 -12.31
CA SER A 2 -40.46 25.84 -11.96
C SER A 2 -39.01 26.13 -11.59
N ASP A 3 -38.73 26.19 -10.29
CA ASP A 3 -37.37 26.23 -9.80
C ASP A 3 -36.69 24.92 -10.19
N THR A 4 -35.81 25.00 -11.18
CA THR A 4 -34.95 23.88 -11.55
C THR A 4 -33.93 23.70 -10.43
N ILE A 5 -34.22 22.79 -9.50
CA ILE A 5 -33.28 22.37 -8.47
C ILE A 5 -32.05 21.83 -9.19
N ALA A 6 -30.97 22.62 -9.22
CA ALA A 6 -29.71 22.20 -9.80
C ALA A 6 -29.26 20.92 -9.10
N LYS A 7 -29.13 19.81 -9.84
CA LYS A 7 -28.58 18.56 -9.30
C LYS A 7 -27.24 18.88 -8.63
N PRO A 8 -27.01 18.47 -7.37
CA PRO A 8 -25.75 18.73 -6.69
C PRO A 8 -24.63 18.06 -7.49
N LYS A 9 -23.78 18.86 -8.14
CA LYS A 9 -22.59 18.38 -8.85
C LYS A 9 -21.48 18.19 -7.84
N HIS A 10 -20.80 17.05 -7.90
CA HIS A 10 -19.63 16.82 -7.09
C HIS A 10 -18.49 17.78 -7.45
N PRO A 11 -17.69 18.24 -6.47
CA PRO A 11 -16.49 19.03 -6.73
C PRO A 11 -15.52 18.29 -7.67
N LYS A 12 -14.85 19.01 -8.58
CA LYS A 12 -13.91 18.41 -9.54
C LYS A 12 -12.76 17.65 -8.85
N GLY A 13 -12.33 18.11 -7.68
CA GLY A 13 -11.28 17.45 -6.89
C GLY A 13 -11.67 16.06 -6.38
N LEU A 14 -12.97 15.78 -6.21
CA LEU A 14 -13.45 14.48 -5.76
C LEU A 14 -13.10 13.39 -6.78
N TRP A 15 -13.10 13.68 -8.07
CA TRP A 15 -12.74 12.70 -9.10
C TRP A 15 -11.27 12.28 -9.02
N VAL A 16 -10.38 13.22 -8.68
CA VAL A 16 -8.96 12.93 -8.48
C VAL A 16 -8.79 12.07 -7.24
N LEU A 17 -9.39 12.46 -6.12
CA LEU A 17 -9.33 11.69 -4.87
C LEU A 17 -9.92 10.28 -5.04
N PHE A 18 -11.06 10.16 -5.73
CA PHE A 18 -11.67 8.87 -6.04
C PHE A 18 -10.70 7.99 -6.83
N GLY A 19 -10.10 8.50 -7.89
CA GLY A 19 -9.13 7.75 -8.69
C GLY A 19 -7.92 7.34 -7.87
N THR A 20 -7.37 8.25 -7.07
CA THR A 20 -6.24 8.00 -6.19
C THR A 20 -6.54 6.90 -5.17
N GLU A 21 -7.64 7.01 -4.43
CA GLU A 21 -8.07 6.01 -3.45
C GLU A 21 -8.38 4.67 -4.11
N MET A 22 -9.05 4.67 -5.26
CA MET A 22 -9.38 3.42 -5.97
C MET A 22 -8.12 2.65 -6.36
N TRP A 23 -7.10 3.34 -6.89
CA TRP A 23 -5.85 2.70 -7.28
C TRP A 23 -5.00 2.24 -6.08
N GLU A 24 -4.99 3.01 -5.00
CA GLU A 24 -4.38 2.59 -3.73
C GLU A 24 -5.02 1.28 -3.24
N ARG A 25 -6.34 1.25 -3.14
CA ARG A 25 -7.07 0.06 -2.66
C ARG A 25 -6.90 -1.13 -3.58
N PHE A 26 -6.92 -0.91 -4.90
CA PHE A 26 -6.65 -1.95 -5.88
C PHE A 26 -5.25 -2.56 -5.66
N ASN A 27 -4.24 -1.71 -5.48
CA ASN A 27 -2.88 -2.16 -5.19
C ASN A 27 -2.80 -2.96 -3.88
N PHE A 28 -3.41 -2.44 -2.81
CA PHE A 28 -3.37 -3.03 -1.48
C PHE A 28 -4.04 -4.40 -1.43
N TYR A 29 -5.28 -4.52 -1.93
CA TYR A 29 -6.01 -5.79 -1.93
C TYR A 29 -5.45 -6.78 -2.94
N GLY A 30 -5.01 -6.31 -4.11
CA GLY A 30 -4.41 -7.16 -5.14
C GLY A 30 -3.13 -7.85 -4.66
N MET A 31 -2.24 -7.08 -4.04
CA MET A 31 -1.02 -7.63 -3.43
C MET A 31 -1.35 -8.61 -2.29
N ARG A 32 -2.27 -8.24 -1.38
CA ARG A 32 -2.64 -9.10 -0.24
C ARG A 32 -3.24 -10.43 -0.64
N ALA A 33 -4.02 -10.48 -1.72
CA ALA A 33 -4.63 -11.70 -2.22
C ALA A 33 -3.59 -12.76 -2.61
N LEU A 34 -2.42 -12.33 -3.07
CA LEU A 34 -1.34 -13.19 -3.55
C LEU A 34 -0.19 -13.35 -2.56
N LEU A 35 -0.08 -12.47 -1.56
CA LEU A 35 1.08 -12.40 -0.67
C LEU A 35 1.36 -13.71 0.06
N THR A 36 0.34 -14.31 0.68
CA THR A 36 0.49 -15.59 1.39
C THR A 36 0.90 -16.71 0.45
N LEU A 37 0.29 -16.77 -0.75
CA LEU A 37 0.65 -17.76 -1.76
C LEU A 37 2.10 -17.61 -2.18
N PHE A 38 2.58 -16.38 -2.35
CA PHE A 38 3.97 -16.09 -2.70
C PHE A 38 4.95 -16.49 -1.59
N ILE A 39 4.67 -16.12 -0.33
CA ILE A 39 5.54 -16.45 0.81
C ILE A 39 5.68 -17.97 0.99
N VAL A 40 4.56 -18.70 0.93
CA VAL A 40 4.57 -20.15 1.16
C VAL A 40 5.16 -20.89 -0.04
N ASN A 41 4.64 -20.64 -1.25
CA ASN A 41 4.97 -21.47 -2.41
C ASN A 41 6.25 -21.04 -3.14
N ALA A 42 6.57 -19.74 -3.18
CA ALA A 42 7.75 -19.24 -3.91
C ALA A 42 8.95 -19.03 -2.99
N LEU A 43 8.74 -18.53 -1.77
CA LEU A 43 9.83 -18.28 -0.81
C LEU A 43 10.11 -19.45 0.14
N MET A 44 9.35 -20.54 0.02
CA MET A 44 9.51 -21.79 0.78
C MET A 44 9.50 -21.53 2.30
N MET A 45 8.67 -20.60 2.75
CA MET A 45 8.46 -20.29 4.18
C MET A 45 7.27 -21.08 4.72
N SER A 46 7.24 -21.36 6.02
CA SER A 46 6.11 -22.08 6.61
C SER A 46 4.84 -21.24 6.60
N GLU A 47 3.67 -21.90 6.63
CA GLU A 47 2.37 -21.22 6.75
C GLU A 47 2.29 -20.38 8.03
N GLU A 48 2.88 -20.87 9.12
CA GLU A 48 3.00 -20.14 10.38
C GLU A 48 3.76 -18.82 10.19
N GLN A 49 4.94 -18.87 9.55
CA GLN A 49 5.72 -17.68 9.24
C GLN A 49 4.95 -16.73 8.33
N SER A 50 4.27 -17.25 7.31
CA SER A 50 3.44 -16.43 6.42
C SER A 50 2.31 -15.73 7.16
N SER A 51 1.65 -16.43 8.08
CA SER A 51 0.57 -15.87 8.91
C SER A 51 1.07 -14.74 9.81
N LEU A 52 2.23 -14.94 10.46
CA LEU A 52 2.87 -13.91 11.28
C LEU A 52 3.25 -12.67 10.47
N ILE A 53 3.85 -12.86 9.28
CA ILE A 53 4.22 -11.76 8.38
C ILE A 53 2.99 -11.02 7.90
N TYR A 54 1.96 -11.74 7.45
CA TYR A 54 0.72 -11.15 6.96
C TYR A 54 -0.02 -10.37 8.06
N GLY A 55 -0.14 -10.96 9.25
CA GLY A 55 -0.76 -10.33 10.42
C GLY A 55 0.00 -9.09 10.87
N GLY A 56 1.33 -9.17 10.95
CA GLY A 56 2.19 -8.03 11.28
C GLY A 56 2.12 -6.91 10.24
N PHE A 57 2.16 -7.27 8.96
CA PHE A 57 1.99 -6.33 7.85
C PHE A 57 0.66 -5.58 7.96
N LEU A 58 -0.44 -6.31 8.17
CA LEU A 58 -1.77 -5.72 8.26
C LEU A 58 -1.92 -4.84 9.50
N GLY A 59 -1.43 -5.30 10.65
CA GLY A 59 -1.44 -4.53 11.90
C GLY A 59 -0.70 -3.20 11.75
N LEU A 60 0.49 -3.23 11.15
CA LEU A 60 1.27 -2.01 10.90
C LEU A 60 0.63 -1.09 9.86
N CYS A 61 -0.03 -1.64 8.83
CA CYS A 61 -0.80 -0.85 7.86
C CYS A 61 -1.97 -0.10 8.51
N TYR A 62 -2.53 -0.59 9.62
CA TYR A 62 -3.56 0.14 10.38
C TYR A 62 -2.99 1.11 11.42
N LEU A 63 -1.76 0.88 11.89
CA LEU A 63 -1.11 1.76 12.87
C LEU A 63 -0.42 2.96 12.23
N THR A 64 0.26 2.76 11.10
CA THR A 64 1.03 3.81 10.43
C THR A 64 0.22 5.01 9.95
N PRO A 65 -1.06 4.89 9.53
CA PRO A 65 -1.91 6.05 9.22
C PRO A 65 -2.08 7.02 10.39
N MET A 66 -2.09 6.53 11.63
CA MET A 66 -2.14 7.42 12.80
C MET A 66 -0.90 8.32 12.89
N LEU A 67 0.27 7.76 12.59
CA LEU A 67 1.53 8.51 12.57
C LEU A 67 1.61 9.43 11.34
N GLY A 68 1.25 8.93 10.16
CA GLY A 68 1.29 9.72 8.94
C GLY A 68 0.28 10.87 8.93
N GLY A 69 -0.91 10.68 9.53
CA GLY A 69 -1.88 11.76 9.76
C GLY A 69 -1.32 12.88 10.65
N PHE A 70 -0.68 12.51 11.77
CA PHE A 70 0.00 13.50 12.62
C PHE A 70 1.11 14.27 11.88
N ILE A 71 1.91 13.58 11.05
CA ILE A 71 2.96 14.22 10.24
C ILE A 71 2.34 15.11 9.15
N SER A 72 1.25 14.67 8.53
CA SER A 72 0.51 15.40 7.51
C SER A 72 -0.03 16.70 8.06
N ASP A 73 -0.69 16.65 9.22
CA ASP A 73 -1.33 17.83 9.82
C ASP A 73 -0.31 18.86 10.29
N LYS A 74 0.86 18.42 10.77
CA LYS A 74 1.84 19.31 11.39
C LYS A 74 2.93 19.81 10.46
N TYR A 75 3.35 19.04 9.46
CA TYR A 75 4.56 19.34 8.68
C TYR A 75 4.36 19.35 7.17
N LEU A 76 3.66 18.36 6.60
CA LEU A 76 3.66 18.13 5.15
C LEU A 76 2.41 18.69 4.45
N GLY A 77 1.26 18.64 5.09
CA GLY A 77 -0.04 18.86 4.48
C GLY A 77 -0.48 17.70 3.58
N ASN A 78 -1.80 17.53 3.46
CA ASN A 78 -2.42 16.35 2.83
C ASN A 78 -1.95 16.06 1.40
N ARG A 79 -1.73 17.10 0.59
CA ARG A 79 -1.30 16.91 -0.81
C ARG A 79 0.07 16.26 -0.91
N TYR A 80 1.05 16.73 -0.12
CA TYR A 80 2.40 16.19 -0.16
C TYR A 80 2.48 14.82 0.50
N SER A 81 1.71 14.60 1.58
CA SER A 81 1.56 13.29 2.20
C SER A 81 1.10 12.24 1.18
N ILE A 82 0.00 12.48 0.47
CA ILE A 82 -0.53 11.53 -0.53
C ILE A 82 0.48 11.26 -1.65
N MET A 83 1.17 12.30 -2.15
CA MET A 83 2.17 12.15 -3.20
C MET A 83 3.39 11.32 -2.73
N LEU A 84 3.87 11.58 -1.51
CA LEU A 84 4.99 10.86 -0.91
C LEU A 84 4.61 9.41 -0.58
N GLY A 85 3.42 9.20 0.00
CA GLY A 85 2.85 7.89 0.25
C GLY A 85 2.79 7.04 -1.01
N GLY A 86 2.22 7.61 -2.08
CA GLY A 86 2.11 6.94 -3.38
C GLY A 86 3.47 6.59 -3.99
N ALA A 87 4.45 7.49 -3.90
CA ALA A 87 5.81 7.24 -4.40
C ALA A 87 6.52 6.12 -3.62
N ILE A 88 6.44 6.15 -2.28
CA ILE A 88 7.03 5.12 -1.42
C ILE A 88 6.36 3.76 -1.67
N MET A 89 5.03 3.73 -1.81
CA MET A 89 4.27 2.52 -2.09
C MET A 89 4.64 1.94 -3.46
N ALA A 90 4.79 2.78 -4.49
CA ALA A 90 5.25 2.35 -5.81
C ALA A 90 6.64 1.71 -5.76
N LEU A 91 7.59 2.31 -5.01
CA LEU A 91 8.91 1.72 -4.78
C LEU A 91 8.81 0.37 -4.06
N GLY A 92 7.96 0.26 -3.04
CA GLY A 92 7.70 -1.00 -2.35
C GLY A 92 7.20 -2.10 -3.30
N GLN A 93 6.28 -1.75 -4.21
CA GLN A 93 5.76 -2.70 -5.20
C GLN A 93 6.79 -3.10 -6.26
N LEU A 94 7.68 -2.20 -6.66
CA LEU A 94 8.81 -2.54 -7.54
C LEU A 94 9.80 -3.49 -6.86
N LEU A 95 10.04 -3.32 -5.56
CA LEU A 95 10.86 -4.25 -4.78
C LEU A 95 10.16 -5.61 -4.61
N LEU A 96 8.84 -5.63 -4.45
CA LEU A 96 8.08 -6.87 -4.39
C LEU A 96 8.15 -7.63 -5.73
N PHE A 97 8.03 -6.91 -6.86
CA PHE A 97 8.28 -7.47 -8.18
C PHE A 97 9.71 -8.01 -8.32
N SER A 98 10.69 -7.29 -7.80
CA SER A 98 12.10 -7.73 -7.82
C SER A 98 12.32 -9.00 -6.99
N SER A 99 11.65 -9.12 -5.83
CA SER A 99 11.60 -10.35 -5.03
C SER A 99 11.02 -11.51 -5.83
N ALA A 100 9.87 -11.29 -6.48
CA ALA A 100 9.20 -12.28 -7.33
C ALA A 100 9.98 -12.63 -8.61
N SER A 101 10.93 -11.80 -9.05
CA SER A 101 11.79 -12.11 -10.19
C SER A 101 13.05 -12.88 -9.79
N THR A 102 13.48 -12.77 -8.52
CA THR A 102 14.78 -13.27 -8.05
C THR A 102 14.68 -14.58 -7.27
N PHE A 103 13.48 -15.02 -6.85
CA PHE A 103 13.33 -16.19 -5.99
C PHE A 103 13.93 -17.50 -6.57
N ASN A 104 13.94 -17.66 -7.89
CA ASN A 104 14.53 -18.85 -8.54
C ASN A 104 16.06 -18.87 -8.50
N THR A 105 16.71 -17.70 -8.45
CA THR A 105 18.18 -17.59 -8.52
C THR A 105 18.80 -17.42 -7.14
N ASN A 106 18.18 -16.63 -6.26
CA ASN A 106 18.67 -16.36 -4.92
C ASN A 106 17.51 -16.17 -3.94
N LEU A 107 17.23 -17.23 -3.17
CA LEU A 107 16.10 -17.28 -2.25
C LEU A 107 16.27 -16.29 -1.07
N ASP A 108 17.48 -16.18 -0.53
CA ASP A 108 17.74 -15.31 0.63
C ASP A 108 17.60 -13.84 0.26
N LEU A 109 18.13 -13.44 -0.89
CA LEU A 109 17.95 -12.10 -1.43
C LEU A 109 16.46 -11.80 -1.68
N ALA A 110 15.72 -12.75 -2.26
CA ALA A 110 14.29 -12.60 -2.49
C ALA A 110 13.50 -12.38 -1.18
N LYS A 111 13.84 -13.10 -0.10
CA LYS A 111 13.26 -12.89 1.24
C LYS A 111 13.60 -11.51 1.79
N THR A 112 14.86 -11.06 1.68
CA THR A 112 15.25 -9.70 2.11
C THR A 112 14.48 -8.63 1.36
N LEU A 113 14.35 -8.76 0.02
CA LEU A 113 13.57 -7.84 -0.79
C LEU A 113 12.09 -7.81 -0.41
N LEU A 114 11.50 -8.97 -0.06
CA LEU A 114 10.13 -9.02 0.46
C LEU A 114 9.98 -8.14 1.70
N PHE A 115 10.84 -8.31 2.71
CA PHE A 115 10.71 -7.54 3.95
C PHE A 115 10.89 -6.03 3.73
N ILE A 116 11.84 -5.63 2.88
CA ILE A 116 12.03 -4.22 2.53
C ILE A 116 10.80 -3.70 1.78
N ALA A 117 10.28 -4.47 0.81
CA ALA A 117 9.08 -4.12 0.06
C ALA A 117 7.87 -3.90 0.97
N LEU A 118 7.60 -4.85 1.88
CA LEU A 118 6.51 -4.75 2.85
C LEU A 118 6.67 -3.53 3.76
N GLY A 119 7.90 -3.25 4.22
CA GLY A 119 8.21 -2.06 5.02
C GLY A 119 7.88 -0.77 4.28
N LEU A 120 8.27 -0.64 3.01
CA LEU A 120 7.93 0.52 2.20
C LEU A 120 6.42 0.63 1.96
N ILE A 121 5.74 -0.48 1.67
CA ILE A 121 4.28 -0.46 1.45
C ILE A 121 3.55 -0.02 2.73
N ILE A 122 3.97 -0.50 3.90
CA ILE A 122 3.45 -0.07 5.21
C ILE A 122 3.61 1.45 5.37
N LEU A 123 4.81 1.97 5.14
CA LEU A 123 5.09 3.40 5.28
C LEU A 123 4.31 4.24 4.25
N GLY A 124 4.22 3.76 3.01
CA GLY A 124 3.47 4.41 1.95
C GLY A 124 1.98 4.49 2.27
N ASN A 125 1.39 3.40 2.76
CA ASN A 125 -0.02 3.34 3.19
C ASN A 125 -0.28 4.26 4.39
N GLY A 126 0.71 4.49 5.25
CA GLY A 126 0.58 5.43 6.37
C GLY A 126 0.29 6.88 5.98
N PHE A 127 0.50 7.28 4.72
CA PHE A 127 0.23 8.65 4.25
C PHE A 127 -1.06 8.80 3.43
N PHE A 128 -1.87 7.75 3.33
CA PHE A 128 -3.24 7.77 2.80
C PHE A 128 -4.25 7.70 3.95
#